data_AF-C8VWS3-F1
#
_entry.id   AF-C8VWS3-F1
#
_cell.length_a   1.000
_cell.length_b   1.000
_cell.length_c   1.000
_cell.angle_alpha   90.00
_cell.angle_beta   90.00
_cell.angle_gamma   90.00
#
_symmetry.space_group_name_H-M   'P 1'
#
loop_
_entity.id
_entity.type
_entity.pdbx_description
1 polymer ?
#
loop_
_entity_poly.entity_id
_entity_poly.type
_entity_poly.pdbx_seq_one_letter_code
_entity_poly.pdbx_strand_id
1 'polypeptide(L)'
;MPSIIWKPITGNYYAYLQECYYDPQRKGPKTKNIYLGSTPKKAEEKLKQFVTDGEQLTFYIEELYRKRPTGKPPSDEIAVAVKAIDKLTSRFKDKRVKDILSQTLDALKQVQQEV
;
A
#
# COMPACT_ATOMS: atom_id res chain seq x y z
N MET A 1 8.95 18.53 -2.63
CA MET A 1 7.94 18.68 -3.70
C MET A 1 7.00 17.48 -3.69
N PRO A 2 5.70 17.68 -3.93
CA PRO A 2 4.75 16.58 -4.06
C PRO A 2 5.08 15.72 -5.29
N SER A 3 4.84 14.42 -5.21
CA SER A 3 5.11 13.48 -6.31
C SER A 3 4.05 12.38 -6.41
N ILE A 4 3.87 11.83 -7.61
CA ILE A 4 2.97 10.69 -7.81
C ILE A 4 3.71 9.39 -7.50
N ILE A 5 3.04 8.52 -6.74
CA ILE A 5 3.50 7.17 -6.42
C ILE A 5 2.37 6.15 -6.57
N TRP A 6 2.73 4.92 -6.91
CA TRP A 6 1.83 3.78 -6.94
C TRP A 6 2.19 2.82 -5.81
N LYS A 7 1.29 2.66 -4.84
CA LYS A 7 1.51 1.77 -3.69
C LYS A 7 0.85 0.42 -3.91
N PRO A 8 1.57 -0.70 -3.66
CA PRO A 8 0.97 -2.02 -3.65
C PRO A 8 0.12 -2.19 -2.38
N ILE A 9 -1.17 -2.50 -2.55
CA ILE A 9 -2.09 -2.78 -1.45
C ILE A 9 -2.93 -3.99 -1.88
N THR A 10 -2.87 -5.07 -1.10
CA THR A 10 -3.74 -6.26 -1.27
C THR A 10 -3.86 -6.75 -2.73
N GLY A 11 -2.73 -6.94 -3.41
CA GLY A 11 -2.70 -7.50 -4.76
C GLY A 11 -3.05 -6.52 -5.89
N ASN A 12 -3.25 -5.23 -5.61
CA ASN A 12 -3.39 -4.19 -6.63
C ASN A 12 -2.50 -2.98 -6.32
N TYR A 13 -2.27 -2.13 -7.31
CA TYR A 13 -1.58 -0.85 -7.15
C TYR A 13 -2.57 0.31 -7.11
N TYR A 14 -2.31 1.26 -6.22
CA TYR A 14 -3.15 2.43 -6.01
C TYR A 14 -2.33 3.71 -6.10
N ALA A 15 -2.85 4.71 -6.78
CA ALA A 15 -2.18 5.98 -6.97
C ALA A 15 -2.34 6.90 -5.75
N TYR A 16 -1.26 7.55 -5.35
CA TYR A 16 -1.22 8.56 -4.30
C TYR A 16 -0.43 9.78 -4.74
N LEU A 17 -0.84 10.95 -4.26
CA LEU A 17 -0.01 12.15 -4.22
C LEU A 17 0.75 12.14 -2.89
N GLN A 18 2.07 12.05 -2.97
CA GLN A 18 2.95 12.01 -1.81
C GLN A 18 3.61 13.37 -1.61
N GLU A 19 3.42 13.95 -0.43
CA GLU A 19 4.04 15.19 0.01
C GLU A 19 5.03 14.91 1.14
N CYS A 20 6.29 15.24 0.91
CA CYS A 20 7.33 15.21 1.95
C CYS A 20 7.52 16.62 2.50
N TYR A 21 7.44 16.75 3.83
CA TYR A 21 7.67 18.00 4.55
C TYR A 21 8.44 17.71 5.85
N TYR A 22 9.08 18.73 6.40
CA TYR A 22 9.73 18.64 7.71
C TYR A 22 8.68 18.87 8.81
N ASP A 23 8.57 17.95 9.77
CA ASP A 23 7.69 18.09 10.94
C ASP A 23 8.53 18.63 12.13
N PRO A 24 8.36 19.91 12.51
CA PRO A 24 9.16 20.52 13.57
C PRO A 24 8.96 19.87 14.95
N GLN A 25 7.78 19.31 15.21
CA GLN A 25 7.49 18.68 16.50
C GLN A 25 8.22 17.36 16.67
N ARG A 26 8.39 16.62 15.57
CA ARG A 26 9.12 15.34 15.55
C ARG A 26 10.58 15.47 15.14
N LYS A 27 11.03 16.69 14.82
CA LYS A 27 12.38 17.01 14.32
C LYS A 27 12.83 16.10 13.18
N GLY A 28 11.93 15.78 12.25
CA GLY A 28 12.22 14.81 11.21
C GLY A 28 11.34 14.92 9.97
N PRO A 29 11.71 14.24 8.88
CA PRO A 29 10.92 14.20 7.66
C PRO A 29 9.61 13.44 7.91
N LYS A 30 8.53 13.95 7.34
CA LYS A 30 7.21 13.33 7.36
C LYS A 30 6.63 13.30 5.97
N THR A 31 5.86 12.25 5.74
CA THR A 31 5.28 11.97 4.45
C THR A 31 3.76 11.90 4.58
N LYS A 32 3.04 12.78 3.88
CA LYS A 32 1.59 12.70 3.73
C LYS A 32 1.28 12.06 2.39
N ASN A 33 0.37 11.09 2.39
CA ASN A 33 -0.09 10.44 1.16
C ASN A 33 -1.59 10.71 1.00
N ILE A 34 -1.97 11.31 -0.12
CA ILE A 34 -3.36 11.57 -0.48
C ILE A 34 -3.78 10.53 -1.51
N TYR A 35 -4.81 9.76 -1.22
CA TYR A 35 -5.30 8.72 -2.12
C TYR A 35 -5.97 9.34 -3.36
N LEU A 36 -5.45 9.03 -4.54
CA LEU A 36 -5.95 9.54 -5.82
C LEU A 36 -6.93 8.56 -6.50
N GLY A 37 -6.69 7.26 -6.41
CA GLY A 37 -7.59 6.29 -7.01
C GLY A 37 -6.95 4.93 -7.29
N SER A 38 -7.79 3.98 -7.67
CA SER A 38 -7.39 2.61 -8.06
C SER A 38 -7.11 2.47 -9.56
N THR A 39 -7.43 3.49 -10.37
CA THR A 39 -7.17 3.52 -11.80
C THR A 39 -6.60 4.88 -12.21
N PRO A 40 -5.83 4.97 -13.30
CA PRO A 40 -5.28 6.25 -13.77
C PRO A 40 -6.36 7.30 -14.01
N LYS A 41 -7.48 6.93 -14.65
CA LYS A 41 -8.59 7.84 -14.92
C LYS A 41 -9.19 8.45 -13.64
N LYS A 42 -9.43 7.63 -12.61
CA LYS A 42 -9.94 8.13 -11.31
C LYS A 42 -8.93 9.04 -10.62
N ALA A 43 -7.65 8.69 -10.70
CA ALA A 43 -6.57 9.51 -10.14
C ALA A 43 -6.43 10.86 -10.85
N GLU A 44 -6.58 10.89 -12.17
CA GLU A 44 -6.59 12.11 -12.98
C GLU A 44 -7.77 13.03 -12.62
N GLU A 45 -8.99 12.49 -12.54
CA GLU A 45 -10.18 13.25 -12.10
C GLU A 45 -9.97 13.87 -10.72
N LYS A 46 -9.34 13.10 -9.82
CA LYS A 46 -9.05 13.57 -8.47
C LYS A 46 -7.95 14.64 -8.45
N LEU A 47 -6.90 14.50 -9.27
CA LEU A 47 -5.86 15.53 -9.41
C LEU A 47 -6.43 16.86 -9.90
N LYS A 48 -7.37 16.83 -10.86
CA LYS A 48 -8.08 18.03 -11.33
C LYS A 48 -8.86 18.76 -10.24
N GLN A 49 -9.25 18.07 -9.17
CA GLN A 49 -9.93 18.67 -8.01
C GLN A 49 -8.95 19.27 -6.99
N PHE A 50 -7.73 18.74 -6.89
CA PHE A 50 -6.75 19.15 -5.89
C PHE A 50 -5.73 20.17 -6.39
N VAL A 51 -5.44 20.17 -7.69
CA VAL A 51 -4.39 20.99 -8.30
C VAL A 51 -5.03 21.99 -9.25
N THR A 52 -5.01 23.26 -8.85
CA THR A 52 -5.58 24.37 -9.62
C THR A 52 -4.59 24.96 -10.62
N ASP A 53 -3.29 24.75 -10.40
CA ASP A 53 -2.22 25.19 -11.31
C ASP A 53 -2.13 24.25 -12.53
N GLY A 54 -2.25 24.83 -13.73
CA GLY A 54 -2.35 24.06 -14.98
C GLY A 54 -1.06 23.34 -15.39
N GLU A 55 0.10 23.97 -15.17
CA GLU A 55 1.40 23.37 -15.49
C GLU A 55 1.70 22.22 -14.53
N GLN A 56 1.46 22.45 -13.23
CA GLN A 56 1.64 21.46 -12.19
C GLN A 56 0.68 20.28 -12.35
N LEU A 57 -0.57 20.54 -12.73
CA LEU A 57 -1.55 19.50 -13.04
C LEU A 57 -1.08 18.63 -14.21
N THR A 58 -0.63 19.25 -15.30
CA THR A 58 -0.12 18.54 -16.49
C THR A 58 1.06 17.64 -16.10
N PHE A 59 2.02 18.17 -15.35
CA PHE A 59 3.16 17.42 -14.85
C PHE A 59 2.73 16.19 -14.02
N TYR A 60 1.77 16.34 -13.11
CA TYR A 60 1.30 15.22 -12.30
C TYR A 60 0.53 14.17 -13.09
N ILE A 61 -0.21 14.58 -14.12
CA ILE A 61 -0.90 13.65 -15.02
C ILE A 61 0.14 12.84 -15.80
N GLU A 62 1.16 13.48 -16.37
CA GLU A 62 2.25 12.78 -17.07
C GLU A 62 2.96 11.79 -16.14
N GLU A 63 3.30 12.21 -14.92
CA GLU A 63 3.92 11.35 -13.92
C GLU A 63 3.04 10.15 -13.53
N LEU A 64 1.72 10.34 -13.42
CA LEU A 64 0.77 9.30 -13.07
C LEU A 64 0.79 8.16 -14.09
N TYR A 65 0.80 8.49 -15.38
CA TYR A 65 0.85 7.49 -16.45
C TYR A 65 2.25 6.91 -16.63
N ARG A 66 3.31 7.73 -16.52
CA ARG A 66 4.71 7.29 -16.64
C ARG A 66 5.11 6.29 -15.57
N LYS A 67 4.72 6.54 -14.31
CA LYS A 67 5.05 5.69 -13.16
C LYS A 67 4.08 4.54 -12.95
N ARG A 68 3.09 4.36 -13.84
CA ARG A 68 2.08 3.31 -13.68
C ARG A 68 2.76 1.94 -13.77
N PRO A 69 2.62 1.10 -12.74
CA PRO A 69 3.13 -0.27 -12.80
C PRO A 69 2.32 -1.07 -13.82
N THR A 70 3.04 -1.80 -14.67
CA THR A 70 2.47 -2.66 -15.73
C THR A 70 2.25 -4.11 -15.29
N GLY A 71 2.82 -4.51 -14.14
CA GLY A 71 2.70 -5.85 -13.56
C GLY A 71 1.80 -5.91 -12.32
N LYS A 72 1.60 -7.14 -11.81
CA LYS A 72 1.01 -7.35 -10.49
C LYS A 72 1.98 -6.89 -9.39
N PRO A 73 1.48 -6.40 -8.25
CA PRO A 73 2.32 -6.20 -7.08
C PRO A 73 3.13 -7.45 -6.74
N PRO A 74 4.37 -7.31 -6.25
CA PRO A 74 5.03 -8.42 -5.59
C PRO A 74 4.09 -8.90 -4.48
N SER A 75 3.70 -10.17 -4.58
CA SER A 75 2.93 -10.82 -3.53
C SER A 75 3.93 -11.18 -2.45
N ASP A 76 3.81 -10.55 -1.28
CA ASP A 76 4.43 -11.10 -0.08
C ASP A 76 3.64 -12.38 0.25
N GLU A 77 4.07 -13.50 -0.34
CA GLU A 77 3.44 -14.81 -0.20
C GLU A 77 3.35 -15.22 1.27
N ILE A 78 4.33 -14.81 2.08
CA ILE A 78 4.35 -15.03 3.53
C ILE A 78 3.25 -14.19 4.19
N ALA A 79 3.12 -12.90 3.88
CA ALA A 79 2.03 -12.08 4.43
C ALA A 79 0.64 -12.59 4.03
N VAL A 80 0.50 -13.11 2.80
CA VAL A 80 -0.75 -13.71 2.32
C VAL A 80 -1.05 -14.99 3.11
N ALA A 81 -0.05 -15.85 3.31
CA ALA A 81 -0.16 -17.08 4.10
C ALA A 81 -0.52 -16.77 5.57
N VAL A 82 0.15 -15.79 6.20
CA VAL A 82 -0.14 -15.35 7.57
C VAL A 82 -1.60 -14.91 7.70
N LYS A 83 -2.10 -14.06 6.78
CA LYS A 83 -3.52 -13.64 6.80
C LYS A 83 -4.49 -14.81 6.60
N ALA A 84 -4.15 -15.77 5.74
CA ALA A 84 -4.99 -16.94 5.51
C ALA A 84 -5.08 -17.82 6.76
N ILE A 85 -3.94 -18.08 7.41
CA ILE A 85 -3.88 -18.91 8.63
C ILE A 85 -4.54 -18.20 9.82
N ASP A 86 -4.36 -16.89 9.97
CA ASP A 86 -5.03 -16.10 11.02
C ASP A 86 -6.57 -16.19 10.90
N LYS A 87 -7.06 -16.06 9.67
CA LYS A 87 -8.48 -16.22 9.35
C LYS A 87 -8.99 -17.65 9.56
N LEU A 88 -8.17 -18.67 9.33
CA LEU A 88 -8.53 -20.06 9.65
C LEU A 88 -8.59 -20.27 11.17
N THR A 89 -7.59 -19.78 11.91
CA THR A 89 -7.48 -19.92 13.37
C THR A 89 -8.69 -19.32 14.11
N SER A 90 -9.21 -18.20 13.61
CA SER A 90 -10.42 -17.55 14.16
C SER A 90 -11.72 -18.30 13.87
N ARG A 91 -11.76 -19.16 12.84
CA ARG A 91 -12.97 -19.90 12.41
C ARG A 91 -13.06 -21.30 13.02
N PHE A 92 -11.92 -21.94 13.28
CA PHE A 92 -11.90 -23.28 13.88
C PHE A 92 -12.13 -23.23 15.39
N LYS A 93 -13.07 -24.05 15.87
CA LYS A 93 -13.38 -24.22 17.30
C LYS A 93 -12.65 -25.42 17.93
N ASP A 94 -12.12 -26.31 17.11
CA ASP A 94 -11.33 -27.45 17.57
C ASP A 94 -9.99 -26.96 18.15
N LYS A 95 -9.73 -27.32 19.41
CA LYS A 95 -8.55 -26.88 20.14
C LYS A 95 -7.25 -27.36 19.50
N ARG A 96 -7.19 -28.63 19.07
CA ARG A 96 -6.00 -29.23 18.48
C ARG A 96 -5.67 -28.59 17.14
N VAL A 97 -6.68 -28.34 16.32
CA VAL A 97 -6.51 -27.62 15.04
C VAL A 97 -6.08 -26.17 15.28
N LYS A 98 -6.65 -25.50 16.28
CA LYS A 98 -6.29 -24.12 16.63
C LYS A 98 -4.84 -24.00 17.12
N ASP A 99 -4.38 -24.96 17.92
CA ASP A 99 -3.00 -25.01 18.41
C ASP A 99 -2.00 -25.19 17.25
N ILE A 100 -2.29 -26.10 16.29
CA ILE A 100 -1.46 -26.31 15.10
C ILE A 100 -1.41 -25.04 14.22
N LEU A 101 -2.55 -24.40 13.99
CA LEU A 101 -2.62 -23.18 13.19
C LEU A 101 -1.89 -22.02 13.87
N SER A 102 -1.97 -21.90 15.20
CA SER A 102 -1.26 -20.87 15.97
C SER A 102 0.25 -21.06 15.91
N GLN A 103 0.75 -22.29 16.08
CA GLN A 103 2.17 -22.59 15.93
C GLN A 103 2.68 -22.29 14.52
N THR A 104 1.91 -22.63 13.50
CA THR A 104 2.26 -22.35 12.10
C THR A 104 2.29 -20.85 11.82
N LEU A 105 1.36 -20.10 12.40
CA LEU A 105 1.27 -18.65 12.28
C LEU A 105 2.47 -17.95 12.93
N ASP A 106 2.92 -18.42 14.09
CA ASP A 106 4.10 -17.89 14.77
C ASP A 106 5.38 -18.19 13.99
N ALA A 107 5.52 -19.40 13.43
CA ALA A 107 6.65 -19.77 12.58
C ALA A 107 6.74 -18.87 11.32
N LEU A 108 5.61 -18.62 10.64
CA LEU A 108 5.58 -17.74 9.46
C LEU A 108 5.90 -16.28 9.80
N LYS A 109 5.48 -15.79 10.98
CA LYS A 109 5.82 -14.43 11.44
C LYS A 109 7.30 -14.27 11.74
N GLN A 110 7.96 -15.31 12.25
CA GLN A 110 9.42 -15.28 12.46
C GLN A 110 10.17 -15.17 11.14
N VAL A 111 9.79 -15.97 10.13
CA VAL A 111 10.38 -15.89 8.79
C VAL A 111 10.16 -14.50 8.15
N GLN A 112 9.00 -13.88 8.38
CA GLN A 112 8.71 -12.54 7.88
C GLN A 112 9.58 -11.42 8.52
N GLN A 113 10.17 -11.65 9.70
CA GLN A 113 11.05 -10.68 10.37
C GLN A 113 12.52 -10.79 9.94
N GLU A 114 12.91 -11.91 9.33
CA GLU A 114 14.28 -12.18 8.88
C GLU A 114 14.53 -11.77 7.41
N VAL A 115 13.48 -11.42 6.66
CA VAL A 115 13.50 -10.97 5.25
C VAL A 115 13.32 -9.46 5.17
#